data_AF-A0ABD2UC57-F1
#
_entry.id   AF-A0ABD2UC57-F1
#
_cell.length_a   1.000
_cell.length_b   1.000
_cell.length_c   1.000
_cell.angle_alpha   90.00
_cell.angle_beta   90.00
_cell.angle_gamma   90.00
#
_symmetry.space_group_name_H-M   'P 1'
#
loop_
_entity.id
_entity.type
_entity.pdbx_description
1 polymer ?
#
loop_
_entity_poly.entity_id
_entity_poly.type
_entity_poly.pdbx_seq_one_letter_code
_entity_poly.pdbx_strand_id
1 'polypeptide(L)'
;STSSFFSSIKMRCFTILFLFSAIVAVALASNVEEVISQVVEIHRLRPQTGSAGYTVPQLDCLSWRLAVETNNLQNWKLVPKECTNYVGHYMLGKQYRRDCEYVAKQAIEYAKALKLGGDGKDVWVFDIDETTLSNLPYYARSDVAFGAIAYNNKV
;
A
#
# COMPACT_ATOMS: atom_id res chain seq x y z
N SER A 1 -39.44 -51.51 6.84
CA SER A 1 -38.53 -50.75 7.71
C SER A 1 -37.20 -50.38 7.05
N THR A 2 -36.73 -51.16 6.05
CA THR A 2 -35.45 -50.91 5.35
C THR A 2 -35.51 -49.78 4.31
N SER A 3 -36.64 -49.59 3.61
CA SER A 3 -36.80 -48.57 2.56
C SER A 3 -36.76 -47.13 3.07
N SER A 4 -37.32 -46.85 4.25
CA SER A 4 -37.30 -45.52 4.88
C SER A 4 -35.90 -45.13 5.37
N PHE A 5 -35.12 -46.10 5.84
CA PHE A 5 -33.73 -45.91 6.26
C PHE A 5 -32.81 -45.55 5.08
N PHE A 6 -32.94 -46.27 3.97
CA PHE A 6 -32.20 -45.97 2.73
C PHE A 6 -32.58 -44.60 2.12
N SER A 7 -33.84 -44.20 2.22
CA SER A 7 -34.30 -42.87 1.79
C SER A 7 -33.70 -41.75 2.65
N SER A 8 -33.67 -41.95 3.98
CA SER A 8 -33.06 -41.00 4.91
C SER A 8 -31.55 -40.83 4.69
N ILE A 9 -30.84 -41.92 4.40
CA ILE A 9 -29.40 -41.89 4.08
C ILE A 9 -29.14 -41.17 2.76
N LYS A 10 -29.94 -41.44 1.71
CA LYS A 10 -29.83 -40.74 0.42
C LYS A 10 -30.05 -39.24 0.57
N MET A 11 -31.06 -38.85 1.37
CA MET A 11 -31.39 -37.45 1.61
C MET A 11 -30.29 -36.73 2.39
N ARG A 12 -29.71 -37.37 3.41
CA ARG A 12 -28.56 -36.84 4.16
C ARG A 12 -27.30 -36.70 3.30
N CYS A 13 -27.00 -37.68 2.44
CA CYS A 13 -25.91 -37.56 1.46
C CYS A 13 -26.13 -36.40 0.50
N PHE A 14 -27.36 -36.19 0.03
CA PHE A 14 -27.68 -35.09 -0.87
C PHE A 14 -27.48 -33.73 -0.18
N THR A 15 -27.88 -33.59 1.09
CA THR A 15 -27.65 -32.37 1.87
C THR A 15 -26.16 -32.11 2.09
N ILE A 16 -25.37 -33.15 2.40
CA ILE A 16 -23.92 -33.02 2.60
C ILE A 16 -23.22 -32.60 1.30
N LEU A 17 -23.58 -33.22 0.16
CA LEU A 17 -23.08 -32.84 -1.16
C LEU A 17 -23.41 -31.40 -1.53
N PHE A 18 -24.62 -30.93 -1.20
CA PHE A 18 -25.05 -29.56 -1.46
C PHE A 18 -24.31 -28.54 -0.59
N LEU A 19 -24.04 -28.88 0.68
CA LEU A 19 -23.23 -28.02 1.56
C LEU A 19 -21.77 -27.96 1.10
N PHE A 20 -21.22 -29.10 0.66
CA PHE A 20 -19.84 -29.14 0.15
C PHE A 20 -19.68 -28.34 -1.14
N SER A 21 -20.64 -28.42 -2.06
CA SER A 21 -20.61 -27.64 -3.31
C SER A 21 -20.77 -26.14 -3.03
N ALA A 22 -21.60 -25.75 -2.07
CA ALA A 22 -21.76 -24.36 -1.65
C ALA A 22 -20.47 -23.78 -1.05
N ILE A 23 -19.77 -24.54 -0.20
CA ILE A 23 -18.47 -24.13 0.38
C ILE A 23 -17.42 -23.95 -0.72
N VAL A 24 -17.33 -24.89 -1.67
CA VAL A 24 -16.40 -24.80 -2.80
C VAL A 24 -16.71 -23.60 -3.70
N ALA A 25 -17.99 -23.31 -3.95
CA ALA A 25 -18.40 -22.14 -4.74
C ALA A 25 -17.99 -20.82 -4.07
N VAL A 26 -18.15 -20.70 -2.75
CA VAL A 26 -17.74 -19.52 -1.98
C VAL A 26 -16.21 -19.38 -1.94
N ALA A 27 -15.48 -20.49 -1.79
CA ALA A 27 -14.01 -20.50 -1.85
C ALA A 27 -13.48 -20.09 -3.24
N LEU A 28 -14.13 -20.50 -4.33
CA LEU A 28 -13.76 -20.07 -5.68
C LEU A 28 -14.13 -18.59 -5.93
N ALA A 29 -15.25 -18.11 -5.40
CA ALA A 29 -15.66 -16.71 -5.53
C ALA A 29 -14.75 -15.74 -4.73
N SER A 30 -14.14 -16.20 -3.65
CA SER A 30 -13.17 -15.40 -2.87
C SER A 30 -11.78 -15.30 -3.51
N ASN A 31 -11.52 -16.03 -4.60
CA ASN A 31 -10.31 -15.90 -5.43
C ASN A 31 -10.49 -14.91 -6.59
N VAL A 32 -11.58 -14.14 -6.61
CA VAL A 32 -11.66 -12.99 -7.53
C VAL A 32 -10.68 -11.94 -7.00
N GLU A 33 -9.51 -11.91 -7.63
CA GLU A 33 -8.60 -10.79 -7.54
C GLU A 33 -9.40 -9.56 -7.95
N GLU A 34 -9.77 -8.77 -6.94
CA GLU A 34 -10.49 -7.52 -7.11
C GLU A 34 -9.56 -6.62 -7.94
N VAL A 35 -9.75 -6.64 -9.26
CA VAL A 35 -9.20 -5.64 -10.15
C VAL A 35 -9.91 -4.36 -9.76
N ILE A 36 -9.34 -3.68 -8.77
CA ILE A 36 -9.64 -2.29 -8.49
C ILE A 36 -9.16 -1.57 -9.75
N SER A 37 -10.08 -1.43 -10.71
CA SER A 37 -10.00 -0.39 -11.71
C SER A 37 -10.09 0.90 -10.93
N GLN A 38 -8.95 1.32 -10.40
CA GLN A 38 -8.76 2.64 -9.88
C GLN A 38 -8.89 3.50 -11.13
N VAL A 39 -10.12 3.95 -11.41
CA VAL A 39 -10.33 5.11 -12.26
C VAL A 39 -9.51 6.19 -11.59
N VAL A 40 -8.28 6.36 -12.08
CA VAL A 40 -7.51 7.56 -11.83
C VAL A 40 -8.29 8.61 -12.58
N GLU A 41 -9.30 9.15 -11.91
CA GLU A 41 -9.82 10.46 -12.27
C GLU A 41 -8.59 11.34 -12.27
N ILE A 42 -8.12 11.71 -13.47
CA ILE A 42 -6.97 12.57 -13.67
C ILE A 42 -7.29 13.82 -12.88
N HIS A 43 -6.74 13.93 -11.67
CA HIS A 43 -6.77 15.15 -10.90
C HIS A 43 -6.05 16.15 -11.79
N ARG A 44 -6.83 17.05 -12.39
CA ARG A 44 -6.30 18.14 -13.17
C ARG A 44 -5.20 18.79 -12.33
N LEU A 45 -4.06 19.07 -12.96
CA LEU A 45 -3.08 20.05 -12.50
C LEU A 45 -3.80 21.39 -12.39
N ARG A 46 -4.61 21.55 -11.35
CA ARG A 46 -5.37 22.75 -11.08
C ARG A 46 -4.42 23.67 -10.32
N PRO A 47 -4.07 24.84 -10.87
CA PRO A 47 -3.42 25.86 -10.08
C PRO A 47 -4.30 26.13 -8.86
N GLN A 48 -3.68 26.27 -7.70
CA GLN A 48 -4.29 26.61 -6.41
C GLN A 48 -4.96 28.00 -6.41
N THR A 49 -5.39 28.52 -7.56
CA THR A 49 -5.93 29.87 -7.78
C THR A 49 -7.05 29.82 -8.81
N GLY A 50 -8.25 30.23 -8.40
CA GLY A 50 -9.34 30.60 -9.32
C GLY A 50 -9.19 32.05 -9.79
N SER A 51 -9.89 32.43 -10.86
CA SER A 51 -9.90 33.79 -11.45
C SER A 51 -10.32 34.93 -10.48
N ALA A 52 -10.73 34.60 -9.25
CA ALA A 52 -11.24 35.52 -8.24
C ALA A 52 -10.29 35.75 -7.05
N GLY A 53 -9.08 35.18 -7.05
CA GLY A 53 -8.01 35.55 -6.11
C GLY A 53 -8.15 35.08 -4.65
N TYR A 54 -9.01 34.09 -4.35
CA TYR A 54 -9.10 33.52 -3.00
C TYR A 54 -8.16 32.30 -2.84
N THR A 55 -7.41 32.29 -1.74
CA THR A 55 -6.59 31.14 -1.28
C THR A 55 -7.50 30.05 -0.74
N VAL A 56 -7.37 28.82 -1.22
CA VAL A 56 -7.98 27.64 -0.57
C VAL A 56 -6.93 27.08 0.40
N PRO A 57 -7.07 27.24 1.74
CA PRO A 57 -6.13 26.67 2.68
C PRO A 57 -6.47 25.20 2.89
N GLN A 58 -6.16 24.36 1.91
CA GLN A 58 -6.24 22.91 2.01
C GLN A 58 -4.96 22.33 1.41
N LEU A 59 -4.04 21.92 2.28
CA LEU A 59 -2.87 21.15 1.87
C LEU A 59 -3.38 19.81 1.31
N ASP A 60 -3.20 19.59 0.02
CA ASP A 60 -3.40 18.27 -0.55
C ASP A 60 -2.22 17.38 -0.14
N CYS A 61 -2.46 16.46 0.79
CA CYS A 61 -1.45 15.57 1.34
C CYS A 61 -0.86 14.60 0.31
N LEU A 62 -1.60 14.30 -0.77
CA LEU A 62 -1.07 13.52 -1.89
C LEU A 62 -0.07 14.37 -2.69
N SER A 63 -0.43 15.61 -3.02
CA SER A 63 0.49 16.55 -3.66
C SER A 63 1.71 16.87 -2.78
N TRP A 64 1.52 16.98 -1.46
CA TRP A 64 2.63 17.15 -0.50
C TRP A 64 3.58 15.97 -0.55
N ARG A 65 3.07 14.72 -0.43
CA ARG A 65 3.90 13.50 -0.54
C ARG A 65 4.63 13.48 -1.88
N LEU A 66 3.91 13.71 -2.98
CA LEU A 66 4.53 13.75 -4.31
C LEU A 66 5.66 14.78 -4.39
N ALA A 67 5.45 15.98 -3.85
CA ALA A 67 6.47 17.03 -3.83
C ALA A 67 7.69 16.63 -2.98
N VAL A 68 7.49 15.92 -1.87
CA VAL A 68 8.58 15.35 -1.05
C VAL A 68 9.35 14.27 -1.81
N GLU A 69 8.66 13.26 -2.36
CA GLU A 69 9.28 12.13 -3.09
C GLU A 69 10.03 12.60 -4.36
N THR A 70 9.55 13.67 -4.99
CA THR A 70 10.18 14.26 -6.19
C THR A 70 11.20 15.35 -5.86
N ASN A 71 11.53 15.55 -4.58
CA ASN A 71 12.50 16.54 -4.11
C ASN A 71 12.17 18.00 -4.50
N ASN A 72 10.90 18.29 -4.81
CA ASN A 72 10.38 19.65 -5.05
C ASN A 72 10.11 20.39 -3.72
N LEU A 73 9.81 19.65 -2.65
CA LEU A 73 9.72 20.17 -1.29
C LEU A 73 10.84 19.57 -0.44
N GLN A 74 11.82 20.40 -0.10
CA GLN A 74 13.04 20.00 0.61
C GLN A 74 13.07 20.54 2.04
N ASN A 75 13.92 19.95 2.89
CA ASN A 75 14.19 20.41 4.26
C ASN A 75 12.96 20.48 5.19
N TRP A 76 11.87 19.78 4.85
CA TRP A 76 10.74 19.60 5.75
C TRP A 76 11.22 18.84 7.00
N LYS A 77 10.72 19.24 8.17
CA LYS A 77 11.17 18.68 9.45
C LYS A 77 10.22 17.67 10.04
N LEU A 78 8.94 17.84 9.74
CA LEU A 78 7.84 17.03 10.24
C LEU A 78 6.80 16.87 9.14
N VAL A 79 6.06 15.78 9.21
CA VAL A 79 4.82 15.64 8.44
C VAL A 79 3.84 16.72 8.90
N PRO A 80 3.18 17.46 8.00
CA PRO A 80 2.11 18.38 8.36
C PRO A 80 1.04 17.67 9.19
N LYS A 81 0.60 18.28 10.28
CA LYS A 81 -0.31 17.62 11.24
C LYS A 81 -1.60 17.17 10.57
N GLU A 82 -2.11 17.99 9.66
CA GLU A 82 -3.26 17.71 8.81
C GLU A 82 -3.09 16.47 7.91
N CYS A 83 -1.86 16.08 7.59
CA CYS A 83 -1.53 14.92 6.75
C CYS A 83 -1.24 13.64 7.51
N THR A 84 -1.27 13.65 8.85
CA THR A 84 -0.99 12.47 9.69
C THR A 84 -1.83 11.27 9.28
N ASN A 85 -3.15 11.45 9.14
CA ASN A 85 -4.06 10.36 8.77
C ASN A 85 -3.79 9.86 7.35
N TYR A 86 -3.52 10.77 6.41
CA TYR A 86 -3.16 10.42 5.04
C TYR A 86 -1.91 9.55 5.01
N VAL A 87 -0.84 9.97 5.69
CA VAL A 87 0.43 9.22 5.75
C VAL A 87 0.20 7.88 6.45
N GLY A 88 -0.56 7.84 7.55
CA GLY A 88 -0.92 6.59 8.21
C GLY A 88 -1.63 5.60 7.28
N HIS A 89 -2.63 6.06 6.52
CA HIS A 89 -3.32 5.23 5.53
C HIS A 89 -2.42 4.79 4.38
N TYR A 90 -1.51 5.65 3.92
CA TYR A 90 -0.53 5.32 2.89
C TYR A 90 0.43 4.21 3.35
N MET A 91 1.03 4.39 4.54
CA MET A 91 2.06 3.51 5.10
C MET A 91 1.50 2.17 5.59
N LEU A 92 0.34 2.17 6.25
CA LEU A 92 -0.30 0.94 6.76
C LEU A 92 -1.16 0.25 5.69
N GLY A 93 -1.54 0.97 4.63
CA GLY A 93 -2.32 0.44 3.52
C GLY A 93 -1.49 -0.37 2.52
N LYS A 94 -2.10 -0.65 1.37
CA LYS A 94 -1.44 -1.39 0.29
C LYS A 94 -0.52 -0.52 -0.57
N GLN A 95 -0.70 0.80 -0.58
CA GLN A 95 -0.03 1.68 -1.54
C GLN A 95 1.49 1.73 -1.29
N TYR A 96 1.95 1.96 -0.06
CA TYR A 96 3.37 1.97 0.26
C TYR A 96 4.07 0.68 -0.17
N ARG A 97 3.48 -0.48 0.14
CA ARG A 97 3.99 -1.79 -0.30
C ARG A 97 4.09 -1.90 -1.83
N ARG A 98 3.03 -1.50 -2.55
CA ARG A 98 3.02 -1.54 -4.01
C ARG A 98 4.09 -0.61 -4.60
N ASP A 99 4.24 0.60 -4.07
CA ASP A 99 5.27 1.54 -4.51
C ASP A 99 6.69 0.93 -4.32
N CYS A 100 6.97 0.32 -3.16
CA CYS A 100 8.24 -0.38 -2.91
C CYS A 100 8.47 -1.57 -3.86
N GLU A 101 7.44 -2.38 -4.12
CA GLU A 101 7.51 -3.52 -5.04
C GLU A 101 7.84 -3.06 -6.47
N TYR A 102 7.26 -1.96 -6.94
CA TYR A 102 7.56 -1.39 -8.25
C TYR A 102 9.02 -0.93 -8.35
N VAL A 103 9.51 -0.19 -7.36
CA VAL A 103 10.91 0.29 -7.36
C VAL A 103 11.89 -0.88 -7.31
N ALA A 104 11.66 -1.86 -6.44
CA ALA A 104 12.51 -3.05 -6.34
C ALA A 104 12.52 -3.86 -7.64
N LYS A 105 11.35 -4.04 -8.27
CA LYS A 105 11.26 -4.71 -9.57
C LYS A 105 12.09 -4.01 -10.64
N GLN A 106 11.96 -2.68 -10.76
CA GLN A 106 12.74 -1.91 -11.73
C GLN A 106 14.24 -1.98 -11.45
N ALA A 107 14.66 -1.92 -10.18
CA ALA A 107 16.06 -2.08 -9.80
C ALA A 107 16.63 -3.46 -10.19
N ILE A 108 15.85 -4.53 -9.98
CA ILE A 108 16.22 -5.90 -10.37
C ILE A 108 16.31 -6.03 -11.90
N GLU A 109 15.34 -5.48 -12.63
CA GLU A 109 15.35 -5.49 -14.10
C GLU A 109 16.56 -4.75 -14.66
N TYR A 110 16.89 -3.59 -14.09
CA TYR A 110 18.12 -2.85 -14.42
C TYR A 110 19.37 -3.69 -14.14
N ALA A 111 19.49 -4.27 -12.94
CA ALA A 111 20.64 -5.09 -12.55
C ALA A 111 20.87 -6.26 -13.52
N LYS A 112 19.79 -6.94 -13.94
CA LYS A 112 19.84 -8.06 -14.90
C LYS A 112 20.32 -7.65 -16.30
N ALA A 113 20.11 -6.39 -16.67
CA ALA A 113 20.48 -5.87 -17.99
C ALA A 113 21.95 -5.44 -18.08
N LEU A 114 22.66 -5.33 -16.96
CA LEU A 114 24.05 -4.90 -16.94
C LEU A 114 25.00 -5.99 -17.42
N LYS A 115 26.02 -5.57 -18.18
CA LYS A 115 27.20 -6.40 -18.47
C LYS A 115 28.25 -6.12 -17.39
N LEU A 116 28.42 -7.07 -16.48
CA LEU A 116 29.36 -6.98 -15.38
C LEU A 116 30.80 -7.24 -15.82
N GLY A 117 31.78 -6.74 -15.06
CA GLY A 117 33.20 -6.81 -15.40
C GLY A 117 33.80 -8.21 -15.29
N GLY A 118 33.16 -9.11 -14.53
CA GLY A 118 33.62 -10.49 -14.32
C GLY A 118 34.80 -10.62 -13.36
N ASP A 119 35.25 -9.53 -12.74
CA ASP A 119 36.36 -9.50 -11.78
C ASP A 119 35.90 -9.63 -10.31
N GLY A 120 34.58 -9.75 -10.09
CA GLY A 120 33.97 -9.92 -8.78
C GLY A 120 33.93 -8.65 -7.93
N LYS A 121 34.12 -7.46 -8.52
CA LYS A 121 34.17 -6.19 -7.79
C LYS A 121 32.93 -5.32 -7.98
N ASP A 122 31.93 -5.79 -8.71
CA ASP A 122 30.66 -5.11 -8.87
C ASP A 122 29.87 -5.12 -7.55
N VAL A 123 29.43 -3.95 -7.09
CA VAL A 123 28.73 -3.79 -5.81
C VAL A 123 27.41 -3.04 -5.98
N TRP A 124 26.44 -3.40 -5.13
CA TRP A 124 25.19 -2.67 -4.97
C TRP A 124 25.09 -2.17 -3.54
N VAL A 125 24.91 -0.87 -3.36
CA VAL A 125 24.84 -0.24 -2.04
C VAL A 125 23.39 -0.10 -1.63
N PHE A 126 23.07 -0.48 -0.40
CA PHE A 126 21.76 -0.33 0.20
C PHE A 126 21.86 0.54 1.45
N ASP A 127 20.91 1.45 1.59
CA ASP A 127 20.65 2.08 2.89
C ASP A 127 19.91 1.08 3.82
N ILE A 128 19.94 1.37 5.11
CA ILE A 128 19.31 0.52 6.13
C ILE A 128 17.88 0.99 6.39
N ASP A 129 17.73 2.15 7.03
CA ASP A 129 16.45 2.66 7.50
C ASP A 129 15.54 3.05 6.34
N GLU A 130 14.27 2.66 6.43
CA GLU A 130 13.21 2.86 5.43
C GLU A 130 13.52 2.29 4.02
N THR A 131 14.65 1.58 3.85
CA THR A 131 15.10 0.98 2.59
C THR A 131 15.13 -0.55 2.67
N THR A 132 15.93 -1.09 3.58
CA THR A 132 16.02 -2.56 3.82
C THR A 132 15.38 -2.97 5.13
N LEU A 133 15.28 -2.05 6.09
CA LEU A 133 14.62 -2.21 7.37
C LEU A 133 13.52 -1.15 7.53
N SER A 134 12.35 -1.53 8.03
CA SER A 134 11.25 -0.60 8.26
C SER A 134 11.15 -0.19 9.72
N ASN A 135 11.18 1.12 9.98
CA ASN A 135 10.88 1.72 11.28
C ASN A 135 9.38 2.04 11.44
N LEU A 136 8.52 1.51 10.56
CA LEU A 136 7.08 1.77 10.60
C LEU A 136 6.42 1.50 11.97
N PRO A 137 6.76 0.43 12.72
CA PRO A 137 6.20 0.23 14.06
C PRO A 137 6.50 1.40 15.01
N TYR A 138 7.67 2.01 14.90
CA TYR A 138 8.06 3.17 15.70
C TYR A 138 7.28 4.43 15.29
N TYR A 139 7.14 4.69 13.98
CA TYR A 139 6.42 5.86 13.47
C TYR A 139 4.91 5.77 13.65
N ALA A 140 4.33 4.56 13.68
CA ALA A 140 2.90 4.34 13.88
C ALA A 140 2.43 4.58 15.33
N ARG A 141 3.35 4.81 16.27
CA ARG A 141 3.00 5.11 17.66
C ARG A 141 2.31 6.47 17.76
N SER A 142 1.35 6.60 18.67
CA SER A 142 0.56 7.83 18.84
C SER A 142 1.40 9.02 19.32
N ASP A 143 2.52 8.79 20.01
CA ASP A 143 3.48 9.80 20.46
C ASP A 143 4.46 10.26 19.36
N VAL A 144 4.46 9.59 18.19
CA VAL A 144 5.26 9.97 17.00
C VAL A 144 4.37 10.44 15.84
N ALA A 145 3.15 9.88 15.75
CA ALA A 145 2.11 10.27 14.81
C ALA A 145 2.60 10.34 13.36
N PHE A 146 3.22 9.26 12.88
CA PHE A 146 3.79 9.16 11.53
C PHE A 146 4.76 10.29 11.17
N GLY A 147 5.47 10.84 12.16
CA GLY A 147 6.43 11.92 11.96
C GLY A 147 5.83 13.33 12.04
N ALA A 148 4.58 13.48 12.48
CA ALA A 148 3.98 14.77 12.77
C ALA A 148 4.39 15.33 14.15
N ILE A 149 4.98 14.50 15.01
CA ILE A 149 5.55 14.87 16.30
C ILE A 149 7.07 14.69 16.25
N ALA A 150 7.82 15.70 16.71
CA ALA A 150 9.27 15.68 16.66
C ALA A 150 9.86 14.58 17.55
N TYR A 151 10.86 13.88 17.02
CA TYR A 151 11.67 12.96 17.81
C TYR A 151 12.56 13.74 18.77
N ASN A 152 12.46 13.43 20.06
CA ASN A 152 13.33 13.92 21.12
C ASN A 152 13.42 15.47 21.11
N ASN A 153 12.42 16.13 21.70
CA ASN A 153 12.37 17.59 21.88
C ASN A 153 13.61 18.08 22.65
N LYS A 154 14.72 18.32 21.94
CA LYS A 154 15.79 19.16 22.46
C LYS A 154 15.37 20.59 22.19
N VAL A 155 14.76 21.19 23.22
CA VAL A 155 14.77 22.64 23.41
C VAL A 155 16.22 23.11 23.52
#